data_AF-A0A973Q5I6-F1
#
_entry.id   AF-A0A973Q5I6-F1
#
_cell.length_a   1.000
_cell.length_b   1.000
_cell.length_c   1.000
_cell.angle_alpha   90.00
_cell.angle_beta   90.00
_cell.angle_gamma   90.00
#
_symmetry.space_group_name_H-M   'P 1'
#
loop_
_entity.id
_entity.type
_entity.pdbx_description
1 polymer ?
#
loop_
_entity_poly.entity_id
_entity_poly.type
_entity_poly.pdbx_seq_one_letter_code
_entity_poly.pdbx_strand_id
1 'polypeptide(L)'
;MSPLARISSAFEPRFAEFAFEPAFTAAVDQHVAEIRDRLSAAHSGLFPPPPRREILADYALGFLDALDEMDWREPVGHDYAVCRLTAISWLTRRHDLLAVGDEYGDPSGSANGRA
;
A
#
# COMPACT_ATOMS: atom_id res chain seq x y z
N MET A 1 -4.37 -0.63 13.95
CA MET A 1 -4.14 0.16 12.72
C MET A 1 -3.64 -0.79 11.64
N SER A 2 -4.14 -0.73 10.40
CA SER A 2 -3.66 -1.64 9.34
C SER A 2 -2.21 -1.33 8.94
N PRO A 3 -1.42 -2.31 8.45
CA PRO A 3 -0.06 -2.06 7.94
C PRO A 3 -0.02 -0.96 6.88
N LEU A 4 -0.99 -0.97 5.96
CA LEU A 4 -1.10 0.05 4.91
C LEU A 4 -1.38 1.45 5.47
N ALA A 5 -2.24 1.58 6.48
CA ALA A 5 -2.50 2.87 7.10
C ALA A 5 -1.25 3.38 7.84
N ARG A 6 -0.54 2.50 8.57
CA ARG A 6 0.71 2.85 9.26
C ARG A 6 1.77 3.35 8.27
N ILE A 7 2.02 2.58 7.21
CA ILE A 7 2.99 2.94 6.17
C ILE A 7 2.58 4.25 5.49
N SER A 8 1.31 4.40 5.10
CA SER A 8 0.84 5.61 4.42
C SER A 8 1.03 6.85 5.30
N SER A 9 0.66 6.77 6.58
CA SER A 9 0.85 7.89 7.50
C SER A 9 2.32 8.32 7.66
N ALA A 10 3.27 7.39 7.56
CA ALA A 10 4.69 7.66 7.73
C ALA A 10 5.37 8.11 6.42
N PHE A 11 5.00 7.53 5.28
CA PHE A 11 5.73 7.69 4.01
C PHE A 11 5.02 8.55 2.95
N GLU A 12 3.72 8.84 3.08
CA GLU A 12 3.06 9.80 2.16
C GLU A 12 3.69 11.21 2.16
N PRO A 13 4.18 11.78 3.28
CA PRO A 13 4.81 13.10 3.26
C PRO A 13 6.01 13.21 2.28
N ARG A 14 6.71 12.09 2.04
CA ARG A 14 7.85 12.00 1.12
C ARG A 14 7.43 12.19 -0.35
N PHE A 15 6.14 12.13 -0.69
CA PHE A 15 5.68 12.43 -2.05
C PHE A 15 5.98 13.87 -2.48
N ALA A 16 6.14 14.80 -1.53
CA ALA A 16 6.59 16.15 -1.84
C ALA A 16 7.99 16.17 -2.47
N GLU A 17 8.85 15.19 -2.14
CA GLU A 17 10.21 15.07 -2.67
C GLU A 17 10.19 14.70 -4.17
N PHE A 18 9.11 14.07 -4.68
CA PHE A 18 9.03 13.69 -6.10
C PHE A 18 9.13 14.88 -7.07
N ALA A 19 8.82 16.09 -6.61
CA ALA A 19 8.94 17.29 -7.42
C ALA A 19 10.39 17.76 -7.62
N PHE A 20 11.33 17.31 -6.78
CA PHE A 20 12.69 17.84 -6.72
C PHE A 20 13.79 16.76 -6.76
N GLU A 21 13.44 15.51 -6.45
CA GLU A 21 14.37 14.37 -6.40
C GLU A 21 14.05 13.34 -7.50
N PRO A 22 14.57 13.53 -8.74
CA PRO A 22 14.26 12.65 -9.86
C PRO A 22 14.82 11.23 -9.66
N ALA A 23 15.97 11.09 -9.01
CA ALA A 23 16.57 9.80 -8.71
C ALA A 23 15.72 9.00 -7.71
N PHE A 24 15.19 9.67 -6.68
CA PHE A 24 14.27 9.06 -5.73
C PHE A 24 12.97 8.63 -6.41
N THR A 25 12.40 9.49 -7.25
CA THR A 25 11.17 9.19 -8.01
C THR A 25 11.36 7.96 -8.89
N ALA A 26 12.48 7.86 -9.60
CA ALA A 26 12.80 6.70 -10.43
C ALA A 26 12.95 5.41 -9.59
N ALA A 27 13.61 5.48 -8.44
CA ALA A 27 13.76 4.33 -7.54
C ALA A 27 12.40 3.86 -6.98
N VAL A 28 11.52 4.79 -6.60
CA VAL A 28 10.16 4.46 -6.15
C VAL A 28 9.34 3.83 -7.28
N ASP A 29 9.40 4.37 -8.50
CA ASP A 29 8.70 3.80 -9.67
C ASP A 29 9.17 2.37 -9.98
N GLN A 30 10.48 2.12 -9.90
CA GLN A 30 11.02 0.77 -10.02
C GLN A 30 10.45 -0.17 -8.95
N HIS A 31 10.38 0.26 -7.69
CA HIS A 31 9.79 -0.57 -6.64
C HIS A 31 8.29 -0.77 -6.81
N VAL A 32 7.55 0.22 -7.32
CA VAL A 32 6.14 0.08 -7.68
C VAL A 32 5.97 -1.00 -8.76
N ALA A 33 6.80 -0.99 -9.80
CA ALA A 33 6.79 -2.01 -10.84
C ALA A 33 7.08 -3.40 -10.27
N GLU A 34 8.15 -3.54 -9.48
CA GLU A 34 8.53 -4.82 -8.85
C GLU A 34 7.43 -5.36 -7.91
N ILE A 35 6.76 -4.51 -7.13
CA ILE A 35 5.64 -4.95 -6.27
C ILE A 35 4.50 -5.43 -7.16
N ARG A 36 4.11 -4.67 -8.18
CA ARG A 36 3.04 -5.07 -9.10
C ARG A 36 3.33 -6.42 -9.75
N ASP A 37 4.54 -6.62 -10.25
CA ASP A 37 4.95 -7.88 -10.85
C ASP A 37 4.81 -9.04 -9.86
N ARG A 38 5.32 -8.88 -8.63
CA ARG A 38 5.20 -9.89 -7.56
C ARG A 38 3.74 -10.20 -7.22
N LEU A 39 2.89 -9.18 -7.11
CA LEU A 39 1.48 -9.37 -6.78
C LEU A 39 0.66 -9.94 -7.95
N SER A 40 1.11 -9.70 -9.18
CA SER A 40 0.49 -10.22 -10.40
C SER A 40 0.95 -11.63 -10.80
N ALA A 41 2.00 -12.18 -10.19
CA ALA A 41 2.53 -13.51 -10.54
C ALA A 41 1.50 -14.64 -10.41
N ALA A 42 0.41 -14.43 -9.65
CA ALA A 42 -0.72 -15.34 -9.54
C ALA A 42 -1.82 -15.13 -10.61
N HIS A 43 -1.64 -14.18 -11.54
CA HIS A 43 -2.62 -13.77 -12.53
C HIS A 43 -2.16 -14.11 -13.95
N SER A 44 -2.99 -14.81 -14.72
CA SER A 44 -2.70 -15.23 -16.10
C SER A 44 -3.20 -14.26 -17.18
N GLY A 45 -3.67 -13.07 -16.79
CA GLY A 45 -4.20 -12.06 -17.71
C GLY A 45 -3.13 -11.17 -18.35
N LEU A 46 -3.44 -10.64 -19.55
CA LEU A 46 -2.58 -9.71 -20.30
C LEU A 46 -2.44 -8.33 -19.64
N PHE A 47 -3.34 -7.98 -18.72
CA PHE A 47 -3.31 -6.74 -17.94
C PHE A 47 -3.37 -7.09 -16.45
N PRO A 48 -2.36 -6.72 -15.64
CA PRO A 48 -2.40 -6.97 -14.22
C PRO A 48 -3.54 -6.17 -13.58
N PRO A 49 -4.44 -6.81 -12.81
CA PRO A 49 -5.49 -6.10 -12.10
C PRO A 49 -4.87 -5.17 -11.04
N PRO A 50 -5.62 -4.13 -10.59
CA PRO A 50 -5.23 -3.37 -9.42
C PRO A 50 -4.89 -4.30 -8.23
N PRO A 51 -3.87 -3.96 -7.42
CA PRO A 51 -3.54 -4.78 -6.25
C PRO A 51 -4.73 -4.81 -5.29
N ARG A 52 -5.13 -6.02 -4.87
CA ARG A 52 -6.13 -6.19 -3.81
C ARG A 52 -5.56 -5.70 -2.50
N ARG A 53 -6.37 -5.00 -1.70
CA ARG A 53 -5.98 -4.43 -0.41
C ARG A 53 -5.36 -5.48 0.52
N GLU A 54 -5.98 -6.65 0.61
CA GLU A 54 -5.56 -7.74 1.50
C GLU A 54 -4.17 -8.25 1.11
N ILE A 55 -3.93 -8.42 -0.20
CA ILE A 55 -2.66 -8.92 -0.72
C ILE A 55 -1.54 -7.91 -0.52
N LEU A 56 -1.80 -6.62 -0.76
CA LEU A 56 -0.80 -5.58 -0.49
C LEU A 56 -0.54 -5.43 1.01
N ALA A 57 -1.57 -5.56 1.86
CA ALA A 57 -1.43 -5.50 3.31
C ALA A 57 -0.60 -6.67 3.86
N ASP A 58 -0.80 -7.88 3.34
CA ASP A 58 -0.04 -9.07 3.73
C ASP A 58 1.43 -8.96 3.29
N TYR A 59 1.66 -8.50 2.05
CA TYR A 59 3.00 -8.18 1.57
C TYR A 59 3.69 -7.11 2.45
N ALA A 60 2.96 -6.04 2.78
CA ALA A 60 3.48 -4.96 3.61
C ALA A 60 3.82 -5.43 5.03
N LEU A 61 3.00 -6.31 5.62
CA LEU A 61 3.27 -6.89 6.93
C LEU A 61 4.56 -7.71 6.90
N GLY A 62 4.70 -8.64 5.96
CA GLY A 62 5.92 -9.45 5.84
C GLY A 62 7.18 -8.61 5.58
N PHE A 63 7.05 -7.50 4.85
CA PHE A 63 8.16 -6.56 4.66
C PHE A 63 8.52 -5.82 5.95
N LEU A 64 7.53 -5.35 6.72
CA LEU A 64 7.77 -4.71 8.02
C LEU A 64 8.40 -5.69 9.03
N ASP A 65 7.95 -6.94 9.05
CA ASP A 65 8.51 -7.98 9.92
C ASP A 65 9.98 -8.24 9.59
N ALA A 66 10.33 -8.29 8.31
CA ALA A 66 11.73 -8.43 7.89
C ALA A 66 12.59 -7.21 8.29
N LEU A 67 12.04 -6.00 8.22
CA LEU A 67 12.75 -4.79 8.70
C LEU A 67 12.97 -4.82 10.22
N ASP A 68 11.98 -5.28 10.98
CA ASP A 68 12.07 -5.43 12.43
C ASP A 68 13.13 -6.48 12.81
N GLU A 69 13.15 -7.62 12.12
CA GLU A 69 14.15 -8.69 12.31
C GLU A 69 15.59 -8.18 12.08
N MET A 70 15.77 -7.24 11.15
CA MET A 70 17.07 -6.63 10.87
C MET A 70 17.41 -5.44 11.78
N ASP A 71 16.57 -5.09 12.76
CA ASP A 71 16.61 -3.85 13.56
C ASP A 71 16.81 -2.61 12.66
N TRP A 72 16.14 -2.59 11.52
CA TRP A 72 16.25 -1.50 10.57
C TRP A 72 15.70 -0.20 11.17
N ARG A 73 16.47 0.87 11.01
CA ARG A 73 16.11 2.23 11.41
C ARG A 73 16.08 3.12 10.19
N GLU A 74 15.02 3.92 10.06
CA GLU A 74 14.89 4.83 8.93
C GLU A 74 16.10 5.78 8.84
N PRO A 75 16.81 5.81 7.69
CA PRO A 75 17.91 6.73 7.48
C PRO A 75 17.41 8.13 7.09
N VAL A 76 18.28 9.13 7.20
CA VAL A 76 18.00 10.51 6.75
C VAL A 76 17.77 10.60 5.22
N GLY A 77 18.15 9.58 4.45
CA GLY A 77 18.08 9.55 2.99
C GLY A 77 17.11 8.53 2.40
N HIS A 78 17.43 8.04 1.20
CA HIS A 78 16.63 7.08 0.44
C HIS A 78 17.39 5.77 0.31
N ASP A 79 17.23 4.89 1.29
CA ASP A 79 17.69 3.51 1.13
C ASP A 79 16.59 2.65 0.48
N TYR A 80 16.91 1.38 0.26
CA TYR A 80 15.98 0.42 -0.32
C TYR A 80 14.65 0.34 0.44
N ALA A 81 14.69 0.34 1.77
CA ALA A 81 13.50 0.19 2.60
C ALA A 81 12.61 1.44 2.53
N VAL A 82 13.22 2.64 2.58
CA VAL A 82 12.51 3.90 2.35
C VAL A 82 11.81 3.90 0.99
N CYS A 83 12.51 3.55 -0.08
CA CYS A 83 11.91 3.55 -1.42
C CYS A 83 10.78 2.51 -1.53
N ARG A 84 10.94 1.32 -0.92
CA ARG A 84 9.91 0.26 -0.90
C ARG A 84 8.68 0.68 -0.08
N LEU A 85 8.86 1.28 1.09
CA LEU A 85 7.75 1.75 1.94
C LEU A 85 7.00 2.91 1.27
N THR A 86 7.74 3.82 0.62
CA THR A 86 7.14 4.90 -0.19
C THR A 86 6.35 4.33 -1.38
N ALA A 87 6.84 3.29 -2.04
CA ALA A 87 6.12 2.61 -3.12
C ALA A 87 4.82 1.93 -2.64
N ILE A 88 4.84 1.28 -1.48
CA ILE A 88 3.64 0.68 -0.85
C ILE A 88 2.60 1.76 -0.52
N SER A 89 3.05 2.87 0.06
CA SER A 89 2.21 4.04 0.34
C SER A 89 1.60 4.61 -0.95
N TRP A 90 2.41 4.74 -2.02
CA TRP A 90 1.95 5.22 -3.31
C TRP A 90 0.88 4.32 -3.92
N LEU A 91 1.08 2.99 -3.90
CA LEU A 91 0.08 2.02 -4.37
C LEU A 91 -1.21 2.08 -3.56
N THR A 92 -1.07 2.24 -2.24
CA THR A 92 -2.20 2.38 -1.31
C THR A 92 -3.06 3.60 -1.66
N ARG A 93 -2.43 4.76 -1.84
CA ARG A 93 -3.11 6.00 -2.22
C ARG A 93 -3.67 5.96 -3.64
N ARG A 94 -2.90 5.41 -4.60
CA ARG A 94 -3.29 5.37 -6.01
C ARG A 94 -4.55 4.55 -6.26
N HIS A 95 -4.75 3.50 -5.46
CA HIS A 95 -5.89 2.58 -5.58
C HIS A 95 -6.91 2.72 -4.45
N ASP A 96 -6.83 3.80 -3.65
CA ASP A 96 -7.76 4.11 -2.56
C ASP A 96 -7.98 2.95 -1.57
N LEU A 97 -6.90 2.25 -1.22
CA LEU A 97 -6.96 1.00 -0.45
C LEU A 97 -7.22 1.21 1.06
N LEU A 98 -7.44 2.45 1.50
CA LEU A 98 -7.78 2.80 2.88
C LEU A 98 -9.26 3.10 3.08
N ALA A 99 -10.06 3.29 2.02
CA ALA A 99 -11.46 3.73 2.11
C ALA A 99 -12.45 2.64 2.59
N VAL A 100 -12.04 1.38 2.70
CA VAL A 100 -12.97 0.30 3.11
C VAL A 100 -13.04 0.21 4.64
N GLY A 101 -13.97 1.00 5.19
CA GLY A 101 -14.36 0.98 6.60
C GLY A 101 -15.84 1.28 6.88
N ASP A 102 -16.65 1.76 5.91
CA ASP A 102 -17.99 2.31 6.20
C ASP A 102 -19.17 1.83 5.31
N GLU A 103 -19.06 0.73 4.56
CA GLU A 103 -20.14 0.30 3.63
C GLU A 103 -20.65 -1.15 3.78
N TYR A 104 -20.78 -1.62 5.02
CA TYR A 104 -21.73 -2.72 5.33
C TYR A 104 -22.56 -2.36 6.56
N GLY A 105 -23.32 -1.26 6.45
CA GLY A 105 -24.52 -1.04 7.25
C GLY A 105 -25.64 -1.94 6.71
N ASP A 106 -26.04 -2.90 7.53
CA ASP A 106 -27.15 -3.83 7.32
C ASP A 106 -28.44 -3.15 6.78
N PRO A 107 -28.96 -3.52 5.58
CA PRO A 107 -30.27 -3.06 5.12
C PRO A 107 -31.43 -4.00 5.50
N SER A 108 -31.28 -4.96 6.42
CA SER A 108 -32.34 -5.90 6.81
C SER A 108 -32.94 -5.59 8.18
N GLY A 109 -33.48 -4.38 8.34
CA GLY A 109 -34.06 -3.93 9.60
C GLY A 109 -35.27 -3.01 9.48
N SER A 110 -36.10 -3.10 8.44
CA SER A 110 -37.44 -2.50 8.44
C SER A 110 -38.27 -2.88 7.22
N ALA A 111 -39.22 -3.80 7.40
CA ALA A 111 -40.59 -3.73 6.84
C ALA A 111 -41.32 -5.08 6.99
N ASN A 112 -42.04 -5.28 8.10
CA ASN A 112 -43.48 -5.57 8.04
C ASN A 112 -44.06 -5.75 9.45
N GLY A 113 -44.40 -4.62 10.07
CA GLY A 113 -45.51 -4.55 11.00
C GLY A 113 -46.53 -3.60 10.40
N ARG A 114 -47.56 -4.12 9.74
CA ARG A 114 -48.79 -3.37 9.48
C ARG A 114 -49.97 -4.27 9.14
N ALA A 115 -51.03 -4.03 9.92
CA ALA A 115 -52.43 -4.42 9.80
C ALA A 115 -52.77 -5.88 10.14
#